data_AF-A0A968LRT0-F1
#
_entry.id   AF-A0A968LRT0-F1
#
_cell.length_a   1.000
_cell.length_b   1.000
_cell.length_c   1.000
_cell.angle_alpha   90.00
_cell.angle_beta   90.00
_cell.angle_gamma   90.00
#
_symmetry.space_group_name_H-M   'P 1'
#
loop_
_entity.id
_entity.type
_entity.pdbx_description
1 polymer ?
#
loop_
_entity_poly.entity_id
_entity_poly.type
_entity_poly.pdbx_seq_one_letter_code
_entity_poly.pdbx_strand_id
1 'polypeptide(L)' 'MSALLEVEDLGTWFYTRQGIVKAVDGVDFQVSAG' A
#
# COMPACT_ATOMS: atom_id res chain seq x y z
N MET A 1 -13.12 3.93 -18.19
CA MET A 1 -11.64 3.78 -18.25
C MET A 1 -11.26 2.81 -17.16
N SER A 2 -10.56 1.73 -17.47
CA SER A 2 -9.97 0.85 -16.44
C SER A 2 -8.65 1.45 -15.96
N ALA A 3 -8.34 1.33 -14.67
CA ALA A 3 -7.04 1.72 -14.15
C ALA A 3 -5.93 0.87 -14.80
N LEU A 4 -4.74 1.45 -14.99
CA LEU A 4 -3.55 0.72 -15.43
C LEU A 4 -3.00 -0.14 -14.28
N LEU A 5 -3.03 0.39 -13.06
CA LEU A 5 -2.68 -0.31 -11.85
C LEU A 5 -3.79 -0.12 -10.83
N GLU A 6 -4.21 -1.22 -10.21
CA GLU A 6 -5.14 -1.25 -9.10
C GLU A 6 -4.46 -2.00 -7.96
N VAL A 7 -4.44 -1.38 -6.78
CA VAL A 7 -3.91 -1.96 -5.56
C VAL A 7 -4.97 -1.82 -4.47
N GLU A 8 -5.28 -2.94 -3.84
CA GLU A 8 -6.24 -3.04 -2.75
C GLU A 8 -5.50 -3.49 -1.48
N ASP A 9 -5.90 -2.92 -0.34
CA ASP A 9 -5.40 -3.26 1.01
C ASP A 9 -3.86 -3.30 1.11
N LEU A 10 -3.18 -2.28 0.56
CA LEU A 10 -1.72 -2.23 0.63
C LEU A 10 -1.27 -2.09 2.09
N GLY A 11 -0.63 -3.14 2.61
CA GLY A 11 0.02 -3.16 3.91
C GLY A 11 1.52 -3.38 3.79
N THR A 12 2.31 -2.57 4.50
CA THR A 12 3.75 -2.84 4.66
C THR A 12 4.24 -2.42 6.05
N TRP A 13 5.16 -3.22 6.59
CA TRP A 13 5.60 -3.13 7.98
C TRP A 13 7.11 -3.18 8.10
N PHE A 14 7.64 -2.35 9.01
CA PHE A 14 9.03 -2.42 9.43
C PHE A 14 9.13 -3.11 10.79
N TYR A 15 9.93 -4.18 10.84
CA TYR A 15 10.23 -4.91 12.08
C TYR A 15 11.47 -4.28 12.74
N THR A 16 11.29 -3.77 13.96
CA THR A 16 12.36 -3.15 14.74
C THR A 16 12.53 -3.86 16.07
N ARG A 17 13.64 -3.59 16.77
CA ARG A 17 13.85 -4.08 18.15
C ARG A 17 12.80 -3.57 19.14
N GLN A 18 12.13 -2.46 18.84
CA GLN A 18 11.14 -1.83 19.69
C GLN A 18 9.70 -2.21 19.31
N GLY A 19 9.53 -3.06 18.28
CA GLY A 19 8.23 -3.52 17.80
C GLY A 19 8.04 -3.33 16.30
N ILE A 20 6.79 -3.51 15.85
CA ILE A 20 6.39 -3.37 14.46
C ILE A 20 5.90 -1.95 14.22
N VAL A 21 6.46 -1.29 13.20
CA VAL A 21 5.95 -0.01 12.69
C VAL A 21 5.17 -0.28 11.41
N LYS A 22 3.91 0.14 11.38
CA LYS A 22 3.07 0.09 10.17
C LYS A 22 3.46 1.26 9.26
N ALA A 23 4.14 0.95 8.16
CA ALA A 23 4.60 1.94 7.19
C ALA A 23 3.50 2.35 6.21
N VAL A 24 2.68 1.38 5.82
CA VAL A 24 1.43 1.56 5.07
C VAL A 24 0.44 0.57 5.68
N ASP A 25 -0.79 1.03 5.96
CA ASP A 25 -1.82 0.24 6.65
C ASP A 25 -3.15 0.39 5.90
N GLY A 26 -3.45 -0.59 5.04
CA GLY A 26 -4.74 -0.74 4.36
C GLY A 26 -5.08 0.39 3.41
N VAL A 27 -4.19 0.70 2.47
CA VAL A 27 -4.40 1.75 1.47
C VAL A 27 -4.84 1.16 0.14
N ASP A 28 -5.94 1.69 -0.40
CA ASP A 28 -6.44 1.41 -1.74
C ASP A 28 -6.04 2.55 -2.70
N PHE A 29 -5.51 2.20 -3.88
CA PHE A 29 -5.25 3.21 -4.91
C PHE A 29 -5.30 2.66 -6.35
N GLN A 30 -5.53 3.58 -7.28
CA GLN A 30 -5.57 3.32 -8.70
C GLN A 30 -4.69 4.33 -9.45
N VAL A 31 -4.01 3.87 -10.50
CA VAL A 31 -3.18 4.70 -11.39
C VAL A 31 -3.69 4.56 -12.81
N SER A 32 -3.96 5.68 -13.48
CA SER A 32 -4.34 5.73 -14.90
C SER A 32 -3.10 5.69 -15.81
N ALA A 33 -3.28 5.26 -17.06
CA ALA A 33 -2.26 5.46 -18.09
C ALA A 33 -2.02 6.96 -18.35
N GLY A 34 -0.77 7.34 -18.58
CA GLY A 34 -0.35 8.72 -18.87
C GLY A 34 -0.51 9.12 -20.32
#